data_AF-A0A946L1Z6-F1
#
_entry.id   AF-A0A946L1Z6-F1
#
_cell.length_a   1.000
_cell.length_b   1.000
_cell.length_c   1.000
_cell.angle_alpha   90.00
_cell.angle_beta   90.00
_cell.angle_gamma   90.00
#
_symmetry.space_group_name_H-M   'P 1'
#
loop_
_entity.id
_entity.type
_entity.pdbx_description
1 polymer ?
#
loop_
_entity_poly.entity_id
_entity_poly.type
_entity_poly.pdbx_seq_one_letter_code
_entity_poly.pdbx_strand_id
1 'polypeptide(L)'
;MLSDVLKTKVDEIQPFMCESGWHREEVQHARALIQAESVAMMIDGAIEGLEQMKVSIQQTLLDQTDSDALRAINLVSELRRYMNLEIGGEFAQELGELCFSIEQMIGQASTQRREMPLLMAINLVKQVQMIWSTGMEQLLLDRMVSSEETAQETEADNFYYYSEANEAVNNTLH
;
A
#
# COMPACT_ATOMS: atom_id res chain seq x y z
N MET A 1 -12.99 7.65 6.05
CA MET A 1 -12.54 8.14 7.37
C MET A 1 -11.06 7.90 7.60
N LEU A 2 -10.53 6.66 7.61
CA LEU A 2 -9.08 6.42 7.78
C LEU A 2 -8.25 6.94 6.58
N SER A 3 -8.72 6.69 5.35
CA SER A 3 -8.09 7.20 4.12
C SER A 3 -8.01 8.74 4.10
N ASP A 4 -9.04 9.42 4.61
CA ASP A 4 -9.09 10.89 4.66
C ASP A 4 -8.10 11.44 5.69
N VAL A 5 -7.92 10.77 6.83
CA VAL A 5 -6.94 11.16 7.86
C VAL A 5 -5.51 11.02 7.32
N LEU A 6 -5.21 9.94 6.61
CA LEU A 6 -3.88 9.72 6.03
C LEU A 6 -3.60 10.70 4.88
N LYS A 7 -4.58 10.97 4.01
CA LYS A 7 -4.49 12.02 2.98
C LYS A 7 -4.25 13.40 3.60
N THR A 8 -4.99 13.74 4.65
CA THR A 8 -4.81 15.00 5.37
C THR A 8 -3.40 15.10 5.96
N LYS A 9 -2.85 14.01 6.49
CA LYS A 9 -1.47 13.98 6.98
C LYS A 9 -0.44 14.19 5.88
N VAL A 10 -0.65 13.66 4.67
CA VAL A 10 0.20 13.94 3.50
C VAL A 10 0.17 15.43 3.14
N ASP A 11 -1.03 16.00 3.06
CA ASP A 11 -1.20 17.41 2.70
C ASP A 11 -0.62 18.36 3.76
N GLU A 12 -0.67 17.96 5.05
CA GLU A 12 -0.08 18.70 6.17
C GLU A 12 1.46 18.70 6.13
N ILE A 13 2.09 17.59 5.76
CA ILE A 13 3.57 17.49 5.71
C ILE A 13 4.15 18.02 4.40
N GLN A 14 3.37 18.06 3.32
CA GLN A 14 3.81 18.47 1.98
C GLN A 14 4.54 19.83 1.94
N PRO A 15 4.08 20.92 2.61
CA PRO A 15 4.77 22.21 2.61
C PRO A 15 6.15 22.13 3.25
N PHE A 16 6.29 21.35 4.33
CA PHE A 16 7.55 21.18 5.04
C PHE A 16 8.57 20.35 4.24
N MET A 17 8.11 19.49 3.33
CA MET A 17 8.96 18.75 2.39
C MET A 17 9.44 19.66 1.25
N CYS A 18 8.60 20.58 0.76
CA CYS A 18 8.98 21.53 -0.29
C CYS A 18 9.90 22.65 0.20
N GLU A 19 9.80 23.07 1.47
CA GLU A 19 10.69 24.07 2.07
C GLU A 19 12.08 23.51 2.43
N SER A 20 12.22 22.19 2.58
CA SER A 20 13.44 21.53 3.04
C SER A 20 14.32 20.97 1.91
N GLY A 21 14.28 21.48 0.68
CA GLY A 21 15.24 21.08 -0.37
C GLY A 21 15.12 19.63 -0.88
N TRP A 22 14.04 18.92 -0.50
CA TRP A 22 13.77 17.57 -1.01
C TRP A 22 13.43 17.62 -2.49
N HIS A 23 13.99 16.70 -3.26
CA HIS A 23 13.79 16.62 -4.70
C HIS A 23 12.39 16.07 -5.00
N ARG A 24 11.82 16.41 -6.17
CA ARG A 24 10.46 16.02 -6.59
C ARG A 24 10.20 14.51 -6.49
N GLU A 25 11.24 13.70 -6.69
CA GLU A 25 11.21 12.25 -6.60
C GLU A 25 11.04 11.74 -5.16
N GLU A 26 11.66 12.40 -4.17
CA GLU A 26 11.57 12.04 -2.76
C GLU A 26 10.16 12.31 -2.20
N VAL A 27 9.52 13.40 -2.65
CA VAL A 27 8.12 13.72 -2.31
C VAL A 27 7.15 12.69 -2.91
N GLN A 28 7.38 12.27 -4.16
CA GLN A 28 6.59 11.19 -4.78
C GLN A 28 6.79 9.85 -4.07
N HIS A 29 8.01 9.57 -3.59
CA HIS A 29 8.31 8.35 -2.86
C HIS A 29 7.61 8.31 -1.50
N ALA A 30 7.67 9.38 -0.71
CA ALA A 30 6.96 9.48 0.55
C ALA A 30 5.43 9.31 0.37
N ARG A 31 4.87 9.88 -0.70
CA ARG A 31 3.46 9.70 -1.03
C ARG A 31 3.12 8.24 -1.33
N ALA A 32 3.94 7.54 -2.11
CA ALA A 32 3.74 6.12 -2.41
C ALA A 32 3.82 5.25 -1.15
N LEU A 33 4.75 5.54 -0.23
CA LEU A 33 4.86 4.84 1.05
C LEU A 33 3.62 5.02 1.91
N ILE A 34 3.13 6.26 2.06
CA ILE A 34 1.91 6.53 2.86
C ILE A 34 0.69 5.86 2.23
N GLN A 35 0.60 5.88 0.89
CA GLN A 35 -0.46 5.15 0.19
C GLN A 35 -0.40 3.66 0.45
N ALA A 36 0.80 3.07 0.52
CA ALA A 36 0.96 1.65 0.77
C ALA A 36 0.68 1.24 2.21
N GLU A 37 1.08 2.08 3.16
CA GLU A 37 0.75 1.90 4.57
C GLU A 37 -0.76 2.01 4.81
N SER A 38 -1.44 2.93 4.11
CA SER A 38 -2.91 3.04 4.14
C SER A 38 -3.60 1.74 3.74
N VAL A 39 -3.11 1.07 2.70
CA VAL A 39 -3.65 -0.22 2.24
C VAL A 39 -3.40 -1.31 3.27
N ALA A 40 -2.19 -1.41 3.81
CA ALA A 40 -1.86 -2.38 4.85
C ALA A 40 -2.77 -2.23 6.08
N MET A 41 -2.96 -1.00 6.57
CA MET A 41 -3.86 -0.73 7.70
C MET A 41 -5.31 -1.10 7.43
N MET A 42 -5.81 -0.88 6.20
CA MET A 42 -7.17 -1.30 5.83
C MET A 42 -7.32 -2.83 5.81
N ILE A 43 -6.30 -3.53 5.33
CA ILE A 43 -6.26 -5.00 5.31
C ILE A 43 -6.24 -5.55 6.74
N ASP A 44 -5.38 -5.02 7.61
CA ASP A 44 -5.29 -5.43 9.01
C ASP A 44 -6.61 -5.20 9.75
N GLY A 45 -7.19 -4.00 9.61
CA GLY A 45 -8.50 -3.69 10.19
C GLY A 45 -9.62 -4.59 9.67
N ALA A 46 -9.57 -4.99 8.39
CA ALA A 46 -10.53 -5.95 7.84
C ALA A 46 -10.36 -7.34 8.48
N ILE A 47 -9.13 -7.83 8.65
CA ILE A 47 -8.85 -9.11 9.33
C ILE A 47 -9.38 -9.07 10.77
N GLU A 48 -9.06 -8.03 11.53
CA GLU A 48 -9.52 -7.86 12.91
C GLU A 48 -11.06 -7.84 12.98
N GLY A 49 -11.71 -7.11 12.07
CA GLY A 49 -13.18 -7.05 11.99
C GLY A 49 -13.80 -8.41 11.71
N LEU A 50 -13.21 -9.21 10.83
CA LEU A 50 -13.68 -10.56 10.52
C LEU A 50 -13.45 -11.54 11.67
N GLU A 51 -12.31 -11.46 12.35
CA GLU A 51 -12.04 -12.27 13.55
C GLU A 51 -13.01 -11.93 14.69
N GLN A 52 -13.37 -10.64 14.85
CA GLN A 52 -14.38 -10.23 15.82
C GLN A 52 -15.77 -10.75 15.46
N MET A 53 -16.17 -10.66 14.18
CA MET A 53 -17.42 -11.24 13.69
C MET A 53 -17.50 -12.75 13.96
N LYS A 54 -16.37 -13.45 13.85
CA LYS A 54 -16.28 -14.89 14.12
C LYS A 54 -16.64 -15.20 15.56
N VAL A 55 -16.09 -14.43 16.50
CA VAL A 55 -16.42 -14.53 17.93
C VAL A 55 -17.91 -14.28 18.15
N SER A 56 -18.49 -13.25 17.52
CA SER A 56 -19.91 -12.91 17.63
C SER A 56 -20.83 -14.03 17.12
N ILE A 57 -20.47 -14.70 16.01
CA ILE A 57 -21.20 -15.87 15.50
C ILE A 57 -21.11 -17.03 16.49
N GLN A 58 -19.92 -17.34 16.99
CA GLN A 58 -19.69 -18.45 17.93
C GLN A 58 -20.43 -18.25 19.26
N GLN A 59 -20.59 -16.99 19.69
CA GLN A 59 -21.32 -16.62 20.90
C GLN A 59 -22.82 -16.38 20.65
N THR A 60 -23.32 -16.58 19.43
CA THR A 60 -24.73 -16.36 19.04
C THR A 60 -25.24 -14.94 19.27
N LEU A 61 -24.34 -13.95 19.22
CA LEU A 61 -24.67 -12.53 19.39
C LEU A 61 -25.13 -11.94 18.04
N LEU A 62 -26.43 -12.01 17.76
CA LEU A 62 -26.98 -11.67 16.43
C LEU A 62 -26.76 -10.20 16.06
N ASP A 63 -27.13 -9.27 16.94
CA ASP A 63 -26.97 -7.83 16.69
C ASP A 63 -25.50 -7.44 16.51
N GLN A 64 -24.62 -8.07 17.29
CA GLN A 64 -23.18 -7.85 17.19
C GLN A 64 -22.62 -8.44 15.89
N THR A 65 -23.09 -9.62 15.48
CA THR A 65 -22.71 -10.23 14.19
C THR A 65 -23.04 -9.31 13.02
N ASP A 66 -24.23 -8.71 13.02
CA ASP A 66 -24.66 -7.81 11.94
C ASP A 66 -23.88 -6.49 11.95
N SER A 67 -23.58 -5.94 13.14
CA SER A 67 -22.71 -4.77 13.31
C SER A 67 -21.28 -5.03 12.84
N ASP A 68 -20.70 -6.16 13.23
CA ASP A 68 -19.35 -6.57 12.85
C ASP A 68 -19.26 -6.84 11.35
N ALA A 69 -20.28 -7.49 10.76
CA ALA A 69 -20.38 -7.73 9.33
C ALA A 69 -20.42 -6.42 8.53
N LEU A 70 -21.25 -5.46 8.96
CA LEU A 70 -21.32 -4.15 8.30
C LEU A 70 -19.97 -3.42 8.36
N ARG A 71 -19.28 -3.48 9.51
CA ARG A 71 -17.95 -2.88 9.65
C ARG A 71 -16.93 -3.52 8.71
N ALA A 72 -16.88 -4.85 8.67
CA ALA A 72 -15.97 -5.58 7.79
C ALA A 72 -16.25 -5.30 6.31
N ILE A 73 -17.53 -5.29 5.89
CA ILE A 73 -17.93 -4.93 4.51
C ILE A 73 -17.49 -3.52 4.16
N ASN A 74 -17.69 -2.55 5.07
CA ASN A 74 -17.28 -1.17 4.82
C ASN A 74 -15.76 -1.05 4.62
N LEU A 75 -14.94 -1.75 5.40
CA LEU A 75 -13.48 -1.75 5.25
C LEU A 75 -13.04 -2.39 3.93
N VAL A 76 -13.60 -3.54 3.58
CA VAL A 76 -13.28 -4.24 2.32
C VAL A 76 -13.74 -3.44 1.10
N SER A 77 -14.89 -2.78 1.19
CA SER A 77 -15.40 -1.88 0.14
C SER A 77 -14.52 -0.63 -0.02
N GLU A 78 -14.06 -0.05 1.09
CA GLU A 78 -13.12 1.08 1.09
C GLU A 78 -11.79 0.68 0.44
N LEU A 79 -11.27 -0.50 0.81
CA LEU A 79 -10.06 -1.09 0.22
C LEU A 79 -10.23 -1.27 -1.30
N ARG A 80 -11.34 -1.87 -1.74
CA ARG A 80 -11.67 -2.04 -3.17
C ARG A 80 -11.73 -0.70 -3.90
N ARG A 81 -12.41 0.28 -3.33
CA ARG A 81 -12.51 1.64 -3.89
C ARG A 81 -11.15 2.28 -4.02
N TYR A 82 -10.32 2.18 -2.99
CA TYR A 82 -8.98 2.76 -2.95
C TYR A 82 -8.08 2.15 -4.02
N MET A 83 -8.04 0.82 -4.14
CA MET A 83 -7.24 0.14 -5.17
C MET A 83 -7.68 0.55 -6.58
N ASN A 84 -8.99 0.62 -6.84
CA ASN A 84 -9.49 1.03 -8.16
C ASN A 84 -9.20 2.50 -8.51
N LEU A 85 -9.23 3.41 -7.54
CA LEU A 85 -9.07 4.85 -7.79
C LEU A 85 -7.62 5.32 -7.77
N GLU A 86 -6.80 4.78 -6.88
CA GLU A 86 -5.44 5.29 -6.64
C GLU A 86 -4.36 4.45 -7.32
N ILE A 87 -4.58 3.14 -7.48
CA ILE A 87 -3.61 2.22 -8.11
C ILE A 87 -3.99 2.00 -9.58
N GLY A 88 -5.22 1.55 -9.84
CA GLY A 88 -5.73 1.28 -11.18
C GLY A 88 -5.03 0.10 -11.89
N GLY A 89 -5.39 -0.09 -13.17
CA GLY A 89 -4.82 -1.16 -14.01
C GLY A 89 -5.41 -2.56 -13.73
N GLU A 90 -4.83 -3.56 -14.40
CA GLU A 90 -5.28 -4.96 -14.36
C GLU A 90 -5.16 -5.56 -12.94
N PHE A 91 -4.06 -5.26 -12.24
CA PHE A 91 -3.85 -5.67 -10.85
C PHE A 91 -4.95 -5.16 -9.90
N ALA A 92 -5.33 -3.88 -10.01
CA ALA A 92 -6.41 -3.32 -9.20
C ALA A 92 -7.77 -3.96 -9.51
N GLN A 93 -8.01 -4.32 -10.77
CA GLN A 93 -9.22 -5.01 -11.18
C GLN A 93 -9.32 -6.40 -10.55
N GLU A 94 -8.26 -7.21 -10.65
CA GLU A 94 -8.21 -8.56 -10.05
C GLU A 94 -8.39 -8.51 -8.52
N LEU A 95 -7.69 -7.60 -7.86
CA LEU A 95 -7.85 -7.36 -6.42
C LEU A 95 -9.25 -6.85 -6.06
N GLY A 96 -9.85 -6.03 -6.92
CA GLY A 96 -11.21 -5.54 -6.78
C GLY A 96 -12.24 -6.66 -6.84
N GLU A 97 -12.07 -7.63 -7.74
CA GLU A 97 -12.90 -8.84 -7.83
C GLU A 97 -12.75 -9.73 -6.59
N LEU A 98 -11.53 -9.84 -6.05
CA LEU A 98 -11.28 -10.58 -4.83
C LEU A 98 -11.96 -9.91 -3.62
N CYS A 99 -11.86 -8.59 -3.49
CA CYS A 99 -12.56 -7.82 -2.46
C CYS A 99 -14.07 -7.97 -2.57
N PHE A 100 -14.62 -7.92 -3.78
CA PHE A 100 -16.05 -8.16 -3.98
C PHE A 100 -16.46 -9.57 -3.53
N SER A 101 -15.65 -10.58 -3.82
CA SER A 101 -15.88 -11.96 -3.37
C SER A 101 -15.87 -12.06 -1.83
N ILE A 102 -14.96 -11.34 -1.17
CA ILE A 102 -14.90 -11.24 0.29
C ILE A 102 -16.19 -10.61 0.84
N GLU A 103 -16.66 -9.49 0.28
CA GLU A 103 -17.92 -8.84 0.67
C GLU A 103 -19.11 -9.82 0.63
N GLN A 104 -19.21 -10.63 -0.44
CA GLN A 104 -20.26 -11.64 -0.58
C GLN A 104 -20.16 -12.73 0.50
N MET A 105 -18.95 -13.21 0.81
CA MET A 105 -18.74 -14.23 1.84
C MET A 105 -19.10 -13.72 3.24
N ILE A 106 -18.80 -12.45 3.55
CA ILE A 106 -19.22 -11.81 4.81
C ILE A 106 -20.74 -11.76 4.91
N GLY A 107 -21.41 -11.32 3.83
CA GLY A 107 -22.87 -11.28 3.77
C GLY A 107 -23.51 -12.66 3.95
N GLN A 108 -22.93 -13.70 3.35
CA GLN A 108 -23.36 -15.08 3.53
C GLN A 108 -23.15 -15.58 4.97
N ALA A 109 -21.99 -15.32 5.57
CA ALA A 109 -21.68 -15.71 6.94
C ALA A 109 -22.65 -15.07 7.94
N SER A 110 -22.91 -13.77 7.78
CA SER A 110 -23.91 -13.06 8.57
C SER A 110 -25.29 -13.70 8.36
N THR A 111 -25.82 -13.71 7.13
CA THR A 111 -27.19 -14.19 6.86
C THR A 111 -27.43 -15.62 7.33
N GLN A 112 -26.47 -16.51 7.12
CA GLN A 112 -26.60 -17.94 7.43
C GLN A 112 -26.20 -18.28 8.87
N ARG A 113 -25.58 -17.33 9.60
CA ARG A 113 -24.99 -17.54 10.93
C ARG A 113 -24.00 -18.71 10.94
N ARG A 114 -23.21 -18.83 9.88
CA ARG A 114 -22.24 -19.91 9.69
C ARG A 114 -20.83 -19.34 9.67
N GLU A 115 -19.94 -20.02 10.36
CA GLU A 115 -18.53 -19.65 10.43
C GLU A 115 -17.77 -19.97 9.13
N MET A 116 -18.16 -20.99 8.38
CA MET A 116 -17.39 -21.44 7.20
C MET A 116 -17.18 -20.34 6.13
N PRO A 117 -18.21 -19.60 5.67
CA PRO A 117 -17.99 -18.52 4.71
C PRO A 117 -17.09 -17.41 5.29
N LEU A 118 -17.13 -17.18 6.60
CA LEU A 118 -16.28 -16.19 7.26
C LEU A 118 -14.80 -16.61 7.28
N LEU A 119 -14.52 -17.89 7.55
CA LEU A 119 -13.16 -18.43 7.48
C LEU A 119 -12.58 -18.30 6.06
N MET A 120 -13.41 -18.52 5.04
CA MET A 120 -13.01 -18.30 3.64
C MET A 120 -12.70 -16.82 3.38
N ALA A 121 -13.53 -15.90 3.88
CA ALA A 121 -13.30 -14.46 3.77
C ALA A 121 -11.97 -14.06 4.44
N ILE A 122 -11.70 -14.54 5.66
CA ILE A 122 -10.44 -14.27 6.39
C ILE A 122 -9.23 -14.77 5.59
N ASN A 123 -9.32 -15.98 5.03
CA ASN A 123 -8.23 -16.54 4.23
C ASN A 123 -7.98 -15.76 2.94
N LEU A 124 -9.03 -15.21 2.31
CA LEU A 124 -8.86 -14.36 1.13
C LEU A 124 -8.24 -13.00 1.49
N VAL A 125 -8.68 -12.36 2.58
CA VAL A 125 -8.06 -11.09 3.03
C VAL A 125 -6.58 -11.29 3.39
N LYS A 126 -6.22 -12.42 4.01
CA LYS A 126 -4.81 -12.77 4.27
C LYS A 126 -4.00 -13.01 2.99
N GLN A 127 -4.62 -13.55 1.94
CA GLN A 127 -3.97 -13.65 0.63
C GLN A 127 -3.75 -12.26 0.01
N VAL A 128 -4.72 -11.35 0.12
CA VAL A 128 -4.54 -9.94 -0.29
C VAL A 128 -3.38 -9.31 0.46
N GLN A 129 -3.31 -9.51 1.78
CA GLN A 129 -2.21 -9.01 2.61
C GLN A 129 -0.85 -9.49 2.09
N MET A 130 -0.73 -10.80 1.82
CA MET A 130 0.51 -11.40 1.32
C MET A 130 0.91 -10.84 -0.05
N ILE A 131 -0.03 -10.80 -1.00
CA ILE A 131 0.19 -10.26 -2.34
C ILE A 131 0.64 -8.80 -2.24
N TRP A 132 -0.03 -8.01 -1.40
CA TRP A 132 0.30 -6.62 -1.16
C TRP A 132 1.71 -6.45 -0.59
N SER A 133 2.05 -7.20 0.47
CA SER A 133 3.37 -7.12 1.10
C SER A 133 4.50 -7.52 0.15
N THR A 134 4.30 -8.59 -0.62
CA THR A 134 5.30 -9.07 -1.58
C THR A 134 5.48 -8.08 -2.74
N GLY A 135 4.39 -7.53 -3.27
CA GLY A 135 4.46 -6.51 -4.33
C GLY A 135 5.17 -5.23 -3.84
N MET A 136 4.92 -4.81 -2.60
CA MET A 136 5.60 -3.65 -2.02
C MET A 136 7.08 -3.90 -1.76
N GLU A 137 7.45 -5.09 -1.28
CA GLU A 137 8.85 -5.47 -1.08
C GLU A 137 9.63 -5.46 -2.40
N GLN A 138 9.05 -6.02 -3.47
CA GLN A 138 9.65 -5.99 -4.81
C GLN A 138 9.81 -4.56 -5.34
N LEU A 139 8.79 -3.71 -5.18
CA LEU A 139 8.85 -2.32 -5.61
C LEU A 139 9.92 -1.51 -4.87
N LEU A 140 10.10 -1.77 -3.57
CA LEU A 140 11.16 -1.14 -2.78
C LEU A 140 12.54 -1.62 -3.21
N LEU A 141 12.71 -2.92 -3.45
CA LEU A 141 13.97 -3.51 -3.92
C LEU A 141 14.37 -2.99 -5.31
N ASP A 142 13.45 -2.99 -6.28
CA ASP A 142 13.71 -2.49 -7.64
C ASP A 142 14.17 -1.03 -7.62
N ARG A 143 13.55 -0.20 -6.76
CA ARG A 143 13.95 1.20 -6.62
C ARG A 143 15.29 1.40 -5.93
N MET A 144 15.65 0.55 -4.96
CA MET A 144 16.98 0.59 -4.34
C MET A 144 18.08 0.25 -5.36
N VAL A 145 17.85 -0.76 -6.21
CA VAL A 145 18.79 -1.14 -7.28
C VAL A 145 18.94 -0.02 -8.32
N SER A 146 17.83 0.61 -8.75
CA SER A 146 17.91 1.74 -9.69
C SER A 146 18.61 2.97 -9.10
N SER A 147 18.51 3.19 -7.78
CA SER A 147 19.22 4.30 -7.12
C SER A 147 20.75 4.09 -7.05
N GLU A 148 21.19 2.84 -6.89
CA GLU A 148 22.62 2.47 -6.92
C GLU A 148 23.22 2.58 -8.33
N GLU A 149 22.46 2.21 -9.38
CA GLU A 149 22.89 2.36 -10.77
C GLU A 149 23.05 3.84 -11.15
N THR A 150 22.10 4.72 -10.77
CA THR A 150 22.22 6.16 -11.02
C THR A 150 23.36 6.82 -10.24
N ALA A 151 23.67 6.34 -9.02
CA ALA A 151 24.80 6.84 -8.24
C ALA A 151 26.15 6.47 -8.87
N GLN A 152 26.27 5.25 -9.42
CA GLN A 152 27.48 4.80 -10.12
C GLN A 152 27.69 5.51 -11.47
N GLU A 153 26.61 5.78 -12.23
CA GLU A 153 26.71 6.57 -13.46
C GLU A 153 27.11 8.03 -13.19
N THR A 154 26.58 8.63 -12.12
CA THR A 154 26.93 10.01 -11.73
C THR A 154 28.37 10.13 -11.25
N GLU A 155 28.91 9.12 -10.55
CA GLU A 155 30.33 9.06 -10.17
C GLU A 155 31.24 8.82 -11.38
N ALA A 156 30.83 7.99 -12.35
CA ALA A 156 31.58 7.74 -13.58
C ALA A 156 31.66 8.99 -14.47
N ASP A 157 30.56 9.74 -14.62
CA ASP A 157 30.53 10.99 -15.36
C ASP A 157 31.33 12.10 -14.66
N ASN A 158 31.27 12.20 -13.32
CA ASN A 158 32.14 13.12 -12.58
C ASN A 158 33.62 12.76 -12.74
N PHE A 159 33.97 11.47 -12.67
CA PHE A 159 35.35 11.02 -12.84
C PHE A 159 35.91 11.36 -14.23
N TYR A 160 35.10 11.23 -15.28
CA TYR A 160 35.46 11.65 -16.64
C TYR A 160 35.69 13.17 -16.75
N TYR A 161 34.84 13.97 -16.10
CA TYR A 161 34.97 15.43 -16.10
C TYR A 161 36.24 15.91 -15.35
N TYR A 162 36.60 15.26 -14.25
CA TYR A 162 37.83 15.57 -13.51
C TYR A 162 39.11 15.09 -14.22
N SER A 163 39.06 14.03 -15.05
CA SER A 163 40.24 13.59 -15.80
C SER A 163 40.57 14.52 -16.96
N GLU A 164 39.56 14.98 -17.73
CA GLU A 164 39.78 15.94 -18.84
C GLU A 164 40.28 17.31 -18.35
N ALA A 165 39.78 17.78 -17.20
CA ALA A 165 40.24 19.02 -16.58
C ALA A 165 41.71 18.95 -16.15
N ASN A 166 42.19 17.80 -15.65
CA ASN A 166 43.59 17.61 -15.27
C ASN A 166 44.52 17.45 -16.48
N GLU A 167 44.04 16.86 -17.59
CA GLU A 167 44.81 16.75 -18.83
C GLU A 167 44.99 18.11 -19.52
N ALA A 168 43.95 18.97 -19.50
CA ALA A 168 44.02 20.32 -20.04
C ALA A 168 45.02 21.23 -19.29
N VAL A 169 45.09 21.10 -17.96
CA VAL A 169 46.00 21.88 -17.10
C VAL A 169 47.46 21.43 -17.26
N ASN A 170 47.72 20.13 -17.45
CA ASN A 170 49.09 19.64 -17.66
C ASN A 170 49.65 19.98 -19.05
N ASN A 171 48.81 20.16 -20.06
CA ASN A 171 49.23 20.58 -21.41
C ASN A 171 49.41 22.10 -21.58
N THR A 172 49.08 22.91 -20.58
CA THR A 172 49.32 24.38 -20.61
C THR A 172 50.60 24.81 -19.88
N LEU A 173 51.35 23.88 -19.28
CA LEU A 173 52.57 24.13 -18.50
C LEU A 173 53.88 23.69 -19.20
N HIS A 174 53.84 23.42 -20.51
CA HIS A 174 55.02 23.17 -21.35
C HIS A 174 55.16 24.23 -22.44
#